data_AF-A0A7C5IV82-F1
#
_entry.id   AF-A0A7C5IV82-F1
#
_cell.length_a   1.000
_cell.length_b   1.000
_cell.length_c   1.000
_cell.angle_alpha   90.00
_cell.angle_beta   90.00
_cell.angle_gamma   90.00
#
_symmetry.space_group_name_H-M   'P 1'
#
loop_
_entity.id
_entity.type
_entity.pdbx_description
1 polymer ?
#
loop_
_entity_poly.entity_id
_entity_poly.type
_entity_poly.pdbx_seq_one_letter_code
_entity_poly.pdbx_strand_id
1 'polypeptide(L)' 'EMINHLEKKGLLERDQDPDDGRRTLVWLSTEGRDALSLSRAVLDTKRITTAAARMRPQKGRSLRRCLRN' A
#
# COMPACT_ATOMS: atom_id res chain seq x y z
N GLU A 1 -15.86 6.59 0.96
CA GLU A 1 -14.87 6.99 1.98
C GLU A 1 -13.40 6.81 1.60
N MET A 2 -12.83 5.62 1.37
CA MET A 2 -11.40 5.53 1.00
C MET A 2 -11.09 6.07 -0.40
N ILE A 3 -11.80 5.61 -1.42
CA ILE A 3 -11.47 5.94 -2.81
C ILE A 3 -11.67 7.43 -3.10
N ASN A 4 -12.75 8.03 -2.60
CA ASN A 4 -13.01 9.47 -2.70
C ASN A 4 -11.87 10.29 -2.10
N HIS A 5 -11.24 9.81 -1.03
CA HIS A 5 -10.13 10.51 -0.39
C HIS A 5 -8.83 10.40 -1.21
N LEU A 6 -8.60 9.27 -1.87
CA LEU A 6 -7.44 9.07 -2.74
C LEU A 6 -7.58 9.87 -4.05
N GLU A 7 -8.80 9.92 -4.60
CA GLU A 7 -9.15 10.76 -5.75
C GLU A 7 -8.98 12.25 -5.43
N LYS A 8 -9.48 12.72 -4.27
CA LYS A 8 -9.26 14.11 -3.81
C LYS A 8 -7.78 14.48 -3.65
N LYS A 9 -6.91 13.49 -3.42
CA LYS A 9 -5.46 13.69 -3.34
C LYS A 9 -4.76 13.60 -4.70
N GLY A 10 -5.49 13.38 -5.79
CA GLY A 10 -4.94 13.20 -7.12
C GLY A 10 -4.17 11.89 -7.29
N LEU A 11 -4.38 10.91 -6.41
CA LEU A 11 -3.67 9.62 -6.45
C LEU A 11 -4.41 8.56 -7.27
N LEU A 12 -5.67 8.82 -7.62
CA LEU A 12 -6.49 7.93 -8.44
C LEU A 12 -7.22 8.74 -9.50
N GLU A 13 -7.43 8.08 -10.63
CA GLU A 13 -8.32 8.48 -11.70
C GLU A 13 -9.49 7.49 -11.78
N ARG A 14 -10.64 8.00 -12.20
CA ARG A 14 -11.89 7.25 -12.29
C ARG A 14 -12.62 7.61 -13.56
N ASP A 15 -13.19 6.59 -14.19
CA ASP A 15 -14.09 6.79 -15.32
C ASP A 15 -15.22 5.77 -15.31
N GLN A 16 -16.33 6.10 -15.96
CA GLN A 16 -17.41 5.15 -16.19
C GLN A 16 -16.96 4.09 -17.20
N ASP A 17 -17.31 2.84 -16.95
CA ASP A 17 -17.03 1.78 -17.90
C ASP A 17 -17.90 1.97 -19.16
N PRO A 18 -17.29 2.13 -20.36
CA PRO A 18 -18.05 2.33 -21.59
C PRO A 18 -18.92 1.12 -21.97
N ASP A 19 -18.59 -0.07 -21.47
CA ASP A 19 -19.31 -1.31 -21.78
C ASP A 19 -20.44 -1.60 -20.76
N ASP A 20 -20.38 -1.01 -19.56
CA ASP A 20 -21.37 -1.17 -18.50
C ASP A 20 -21.40 0.07 -17.58
N GLY A 21 -22.36 0.98 -17.79
CA GLY A 21 -22.50 2.20 -16.99
C GLY A 21 -22.83 2.01 -15.50
N ARG A 22 -22.91 0.77 -15.00
CA ARG A 22 -22.98 0.47 -13.56
C ARG A 22 -21.59 0.26 -12.95
N ARG A 23 -20.55 0.10 -13.77
CA ARG A 23 -19.17 -0.13 -13.33
C ARG A 23 -18.38 1.16 -13.40
N THR A 24 -17.43 1.28 -12.49
CA THR A 24 -16.46 2.38 -12.47
C THR A 24 -15.07 1.78 -12.55
N LEU A 25 -14.32 2.21 -13.55
CA LEU A 25 -12.92 1.88 -13.71
C LEU A 25 -12.10 2.81 -12.81
N VAL A 26 -11.17 2.24 -12.05
CA VAL A 26 -10.33 3.00 -11.11
C VAL A 26 -8.89 2.57 -11.29
N TRP A 27 -7.98 3.52 -11.48
CA TRP A 27 -6.55 3.25 -11.59
C TRP A 27 -5.71 4.31 -10.88
N LEU A 28 -4.44 3.98 -10.63
CA LEU A 28 -3.47 4.94 -10.11
C LEU A 28 -3.11 5.95 -11.18
N SER A 29 -3.17 7.23 -10.82
CA SER A 29 -2.51 8.30 -11.58
C SER A 29 -0.99 8.11 -11.54
N THR A 30 -0.26 8.91 -12.29
CA THR A 30 1.21 8.92 -12.24
C THR A 30 1.70 9.23 -10.82
N GLU A 31 1.12 10.25 -10.18
CA GLU A 31 1.40 10.65 -8.80
C GLU A 31 1.03 9.53 -7.81
N GLY A 32 -0.07 8.81 -8.07
CA GLY A 32 -0.49 7.64 -7.31
C GLY A 32 0.52 6.50 -7.37
N ARG A 33 1.09 6.24 -8.55
CA ARG A 33 2.14 5.22 -8.73
C ARG A 33 3.43 5.61 -8.00
N ASP A 34 3.82 6.87 -8.07
CA ASP A 34 5.01 7.38 -7.39
C ASP A 34 4.85 7.33 -5.86
N ALA A 35 3.70 7.78 -5.35
CA ALA A 35 3.38 7.71 -3.92
C ALA A 35 3.36 6.27 -3.40
N LEU A 36 2.82 5.33 -4.19
CA LEU A 36 2.86 3.91 -3.87
C LEU A 36 4.29 3.36 -3.87
N SER A 37 5.11 3.75 -4.85
CA SER A 37 6.52 3.36 -4.95
C SER A 37 7.32 3.84 -3.73
N LEU A 38 7.17 5.11 -3.34
CA LEU A 38 7.81 5.69 -2.17
C LEU A 38 7.40 4.97 -0.88
N SER A 39 6.10 4.71 -0.73
CA SER A 39 5.56 3.99 0.44
C SER A 39 6.13 2.57 0.54
N ARG A 40 6.26 1.88 -0.60
CA ARG A 40 6.89 0.55 -0.68
C ARG A 40 8.37 0.59 -0.35
N ALA A 41 9.09 1.64 -0.72
CA ALA A 41 10.52 1.78 -0.41
C ALA A 41 10.80 1.92 1.10
N VAL A 42 9.87 2.49 1.88
CA VAL A 42 9.97 2.49 3.35
C VAL A 42 9.88 1.07 3.91
N LEU A 43 9.03 0.24 3.28
CA LEU A 43 8.85 -1.18 3.60
C LEU A 43 9.85 -2.09 2.85
N ASP A 44 10.96 -1.55 2.35
CA ASP A 44 11.98 -2.32 1.65
C ASP A 44 12.42 -3.52 2.51
N THR A 45 12.40 -4.71 1.89
CA THR A 45 12.81 -5.98 2.49
C THR A 45 14.19 -5.87 3.14
N LYS A 46 15.11 -5.07 2.59
CA LYS A 46 16.43 -4.86 3.19
C LYS A 46 16.34 -4.12 4.53
N ARG A 47 15.51 -3.08 4.61
CA ARG A 47 15.26 -2.31 5.86
C ARG A 47 14.57 -3.20 6.90
N ILE A 48 13.55 -3.94 6.48
CA ILE A 48 12.84 -4.89 7.35
C ILE A 48 13.79 -5.98 7.86
N THR A 49 14.59 -6.58 6.99
CA THR A 49 15.56 -7.62 7.35
C THR A 49 16.61 -7.09 8.34
N THR A 50 17.12 -5.89 8.11
CA THR A 50 18.09 -5.25 9.01
C THR A 50 17.48 -4.98 10.39
N ALA A 51 16.26 -4.44 10.43
CA ALA A 51 15.54 -4.21 11.68
C ALA A 51 15.27 -5.52 12.42
N ALA A 52 14.83 -6.56 11.70
CA ALA A 52 14.57 -7.89 12.24
C ALA A 52 15.84 -8.55 12.80
N ALA A 53 16.99 -8.38 12.13
CA ALA A 53 18.28 -8.92 12.57
C ALA A 53 18.78 -8.27 13.88
N ARG A 54 18.41 -7.00 14.12
CA ARG A 54 18.74 -6.27 15.36
C ARG A 54 17.80 -6.61 16.52
N MET A 55 16.69 -7.31 16.27
CA MET A 55 15.75 -7.70 17.33
C MET A 55 16.25 -8.92 18.10
N ARG A 56 16.09 -8.89 19.43
CA ARG A 56 16.31 -10.09 20.26
C ARG A 56 15.41 -11.25 19.77
N PRO A 57 15.91 -12.49 19.69
CA PRO A 57 15.17 -13.63 19.13
C PRO A 57 13.76 -13.84 19.71
N GLN A 58 13.60 -13.61 21.03
CA GLN A 58 12.31 -13.73 21.72
C GLN A 58 11.30 -12.67 21.24
N LYS A 59 11.72 -11.40 21.07
CA LYS A 59 10.85 -10.33 20.56
C LYS A 59 10.45 -10.56 19.10
N GLY A 60 11.37 -11.07 18.28
CA GLY A 60 11.08 -11.44 16.88
C GLY A 60 10.03 -12.54 16.77
N ARG A 61 10.08 -13.57 17.65
CA ARG A 61 9.07 -14.62 17.70
C ARG A 61 7.69 -14.08 18.11
N SER A 62 7.62 -13.24 19.14
CA SER A 62 6.36 -12.64 19.58
C SER A 62 5.74 -11.75 18.50
N LEU A 63 6.53 -10.90 17.83
CA LEU A 63 6.05 -10.07 16.72
C LEU A 63 5.48 -10.92 15.56
N ARG A 64 6.19 -11.97 15.14
CA ARG A 64 5.69 -12.89 14.10
C ARG A 64 4.43 -13.65 14.51
N ARG A 65 4.18 -13.84 15.81
CA ARG A 65 2.92 -14.40 16.30
C ARG A 65 1.79 -13.38 16.19
N CYS A 66 2.04 -12.12 16.52
CA CYS A 66 1.03 -11.05 16.41
C CYS A 66 0.63 -10.75 14.97
N LEU A 67 1.57 -10.74 14.02
CA LEU A 67 1.31 -10.44 12.60
C LEU A 67 0.60 -11.57 11.81
N ARG A 68 0.39 -12.74 12.44
CA ARG A 68 -0.30 -13.90 11.83
C ARG A 68 -1.76 -14.05 12.27
N ASN A 69 -2.25 -13.14 13.11
CA ASN A 69 -3.66 -13.06 13.48
C ASN A 69 -4.40 -12.16 12.50
#